data_AF-A0A094HY33-F1
#
_entry.id   AF-A0A094HY33-F1
#
_cell.length_a   1.000
_cell.length_b   1.000
_cell.length_c   1.000
_cell.angle_alpha   90.00
_cell.angle_beta   90.00
_cell.angle_gamma   90.00
#
_symmetry.space_group_name_H-M   'P 1'
#
loop_
_entity.id
_entity.type
_entity.pdbx_description
1 polymer ?
#
loop_
_entity_poly.entity_id
_entity_poly.type
_entity_poly.pdbx_seq_one_letter_code
_entity_poly.pdbx_strand_id
1 'polypeptide(L)'
;MANADARERLRQHFLNAEESDHPGKWDDLYRAGFIPWDKGLPSAPLAEALARRDLISEPAVAVSGAGKQRKRALVPGCGKGYDVLLLAAFGYDAYGLETSELALKGAKETEEKHGGDEVYRVRDESVGKGKVTWIAGDFFKDDWAKSLGEGFDGTFDVLFDYTFLSALPPTLRAPWSRRYSQLLAPTGRLICLEFPTYKPINSGGPPWALPPTVYMAHLPRPGKTLEYDDQGGIVEAKLGEPLSDGLVRIAHFQPQKTHADGYDADGNMTDWVGVWSHPIIES
;
A
#
# COMPACT_ATOMS: atom_id res chain seq x y z
N MET A 1 6.99 -13.36 -12.47
CA MET A 1 5.88 -12.81 -13.30
C MET A 1 4.58 -13.52 -12.97
N ALA A 2 3.49 -12.82 -12.63
CA ALA A 2 2.17 -13.43 -12.76
C ALA A 2 2.04 -13.95 -14.20
N ASN A 3 1.68 -15.23 -14.37
CA ASN A 3 1.59 -15.86 -15.69
C ASN A 3 0.78 -14.93 -16.63
N ALA A 4 1.20 -14.77 -17.90
CA ALA A 4 0.50 -13.94 -18.86
C ALA A 4 -1.01 -14.28 -18.91
N ASP A 5 -1.33 -15.57 -18.77
CA ASP A 5 -2.70 -16.07 -18.64
C ASP A 5 -3.44 -15.52 -17.42
N ALA A 6 -2.76 -15.38 -16.29
CA ALA A 6 -3.36 -14.85 -15.07
C ALA A 6 -3.69 -13.35 -15.22
N ARG A 7 -2.79 -12.59 -15.88
CA ARG A 7 -3.03 -11.17 -16.18
C ARG A 7 -4.18 -10.99 -17.17
N GLU A 8 -4.25 -11.82 -18.20
CA GLU A 8 -5.36 -11.76 -19.15
C GLU A 8 -6.69 -12.15 -18.50
N ARG A 9 -6.70 -13.19 -17.64
CA ARG A 9 -7.89 -13.54 -16.86
C ARG A 9 -8.37 -12.39 -15.97
N LEU A 10 -7.44 -11.68 -15.30
CA LEU A 10 -7.79 -10.50 -14.50
C LEU A 10 -8.36 -9.38 -15.37
N ARG A 11 -7.68 -9.05 -16.47
CA ARG A 11 -8.13 -8.01 -17.39
C ARG A 11 -9.54 -8.29 -17.93
N GLN A 12 -9.82 -9.53 -18.32
CA GLN A 12 -11.15 -9.94 -18.79
C GLN A 12 -12.19 -9.91 -17.67
N HIS A 13 -11.83 -10.32 -16.45
CA HIS A 13 -12.73 -10.30 -15.32
C HIS A 13 -13.23 -8.88 -15.03
N PHE A 14 -12.36 -7.87 -15.09
CA PHE A 14 -12.69 -6.47 -14.85
C PHE A 14 -13.12 -5.68 -16.10
N LEU A 15 -13.13 -6.31 -17.28
CA LEU A 15 -13.52 -5.64 -18.51
C LEU A 15 -14.99 -5.18 -18.43
N ASN A 16 -15.22 -3.88 -18.71
CA ASN A 16 -16.54 -3.22 -18.64
C ASN A 16 -17.21 -3.25 -17.26
N ALA A 17 -16.47 -3.55 -16.18
CA ALA A 17 -16.99 -3.38 -14.83
C ALA A 17 -17.01 -1.90 -14.47
N GLU A 18 -18.07 -1.46 -13.80
CA GLU A 18 -18.10 -0.14 -13.19
C GLU A 18 -17.28 -0.17 -11.88
N GLU A 19 -16.76 0.99 -11.46
CA GLU A 19 -15.95 1.07 -10.23
C GLU A 19 -16.70 0.54 -9.00
N SER A 20 -18.02 0.70 -8.95
CA SER A 20 -18.89 0.18 -7.89
C SER A 20 -18.94 -1.35 -7.82
N ASP A 21 -18.63 -2.04 -8.93
CA ASP A 21 -18.63 -3.50 -8.99
C ASP A 21 -17.33 -4.10 -8.45
N HIS A 22 -16.24 -3.31 -8.41
CA HIS A 22 -14.91 -3.81 -8.11
C HIS A 22 -14.79 -4.58 -6.80
N PRO A 23 -15.36 -4.13 -5.66
CA PRO A 23 -15.31 -4.89 -4.40
C PRO A 23 -15.84 -6.32 -4.54
N GLY A 24 -17.02 -6.50 -5.15
CA GLY A 24 -17.61 -7.82 -5.37
C GLY A 24 -16.78 -8.67 -6.32
N LYS A 25 -16.21 -8.05 -7.36
CA LYS A 25 -15.36 -8.75 -8.33
C LYS A 25 -14.03 -9.21 -7.73
N TRP A 26 -13.45 -8.47 -6.79
CA TRP A 26 -12.30 -8.95 -6.02
C TRP A 26 -12.69 -10.14 -5.13
N ASP A 27 -13.83 -10.08 -4.44
CA ASP A 27 -14.34 -11.19 -3.62
C ASP A 27 -14.59 -12.47 -4.45
N ASP A 28 -15.11 -12.35 -5.67
CA ASP A 28 -15.30 -13.47 -6.59
C ASP A 28 -13.99 -14.21 -6.91
N LEU A 29 -12.86 -13.49 -7.00
CA LEU A 29 -11.56 -14.10 -7.26
C LEU A 29 -11.05 -14.88 -6.04
N TYR A 30 -11.25 -14.35 -4.84
CA TYR A 30 -10.98 -15.09 -3.59
C TYR A 30 -11.87 -16.33 -3.48
N ARG A 31 -13.17 -16.20 -3.79
CA ARG A 31 -14.13 -17.32 -3.81
C ARG A 31 -13.71 -18.42 -4.78
N ALA A 32 -13.20 -18.04 -5.95
CA ALA A 32 -12.69 -18.97 -6.94
C ALA A 32 -11.29 -19.53 -6.61
N GLY A 33 -10.66 -19.09 -5.52
CA GLY A 33 -9.28 -19.45 -5.17
C GLY A 33 -8.23 -18.92 -6.15
N PHE A 34 -8.59 -17.97 -7.01
CA PHE A 34 -7.70 -17.39 -8.01
C PHE A 34 -7.07 -16.10 -7.49
N ILE A 35 -5.93 -16.24 -6.82
CA ILE A 35 -5.24 -15.17 -6.09
C ILE A 35 -3.77 -15.04 -6.52
N PRO A 36 -3.46 -14.78 -7.81
CA PRO A 36 -2.09 -14.79 -8.34
C PRO A 36 -1.17 -13.69 -7.75
N TRP A 37 -1.73 -12.69 -7.07
CA TRP A 37 -0.99 -11.66 -6.35
C TRP A 37 -0.50 -12.15 -4.98
N ASP A 38 -1.16 -13.14 -4.36
CA ASP A 38 -0.77 -13.67 -3.06
C ASP A 38 0.56 -14.42 -3.16
N LYS A 39 1.56 -13.94 -2.42
CA LYS A 39 2.92 -14.51 -2.41
C LYS A 39 3.19 -15.46 -1.26
N GLY A 40 2.27 -15.55 -0.28
CA GLY A 40 2.44 -16.41 0.89
C GLY A 40 3.47 -15.92 1.93
N LEU A 41 4.05 -14.73 1.76
CA LEU A 41 5.09 -14.17 2.64
C LEU A 41 5.08 -12.63 2.56
N PRO A 42 5.61 -11.92 3.58
CA PRO A 42 5.61 -10.46 3.56
C PRO A 42 6.66 -9.90 2.59
N SER A 43 6.47 -8.64 2.24
CA SER A 43 7.35 -7.85 1.38
C SER A 43 8.71 -7.62 2.04
N ALA A 44 9.77 -8.20 1.45
CA ALA A 44 11.13 -7.90 1.85
C ALA A 44 11.49 -6.40 1.67
N PRO A 45 11.04 -5.70 0.60
CA PRO A 45 11.21 -4.25 0.49
C PRO A 45 10.59 -3.45 1.64
N LEU A 46 9.42 -3.87 2.15
CA LEU A 46 8.83 -3.24 3.34
C LEU A 46 9.73 -3.42 4.57
N ALA A 47 10.22 -4.64 4.83
CA ALA A 47 11.12 -4.89 5.95
C ALA A 47 12.40 -4.05 5.88
N GLU A 48 12.97 -3.89 4.68
CA GLU A 48 14.14 -3.05 4.43
C GLU A 48 13.84 -1.56 4.72
N ALA A 49 12.72 -1.05 4.22
CA ALA A 49 12.30 0.33 4.46
C ALA A 49 12.06 0.60 5.96
N LEU A 50 11.42 -0.33 6.69
CA LEU A 50 11.18 -0.18 8.13
C LEU A 50 12.47 -0.24 8.96
N ALA A 51 13.53 -0.90 8.47
CA ALA A 51 14.84 -0.95 9.12
C ALA A 51 15.65 0.35 8.94
N ARG A 52 15.30 1.20 7.98
CA ARG A 52 15.96 2.49 7.69
C ARG A 52 15.51 3.57 8.68
N ARG A 53 16.22 3.71 9.80
CA ARG A 53 15.89 4.70 10.86
C ARG A 53 16.08 6.16 10.45
N ASP A 54 16.82 6.40 9.38
CA ASP A 54 16.92 7.70 8.72
C ASP A 54 15.64 8.06 7.94
N LEU A 55 14.81 7.08 7.56
CA LEU A 55 13.56 7.28 6.81
C LEU A 55 12.31 7.12 7.68
N ILE A 56 12.28 6.03 8.45
CA ILE A 56 11.13 5.61 9.24
C ILE A 56 11.46 5.78 10.72
N SER A 57 10.63 6.56 11.41
CA SER A 57 10.80 6.85 12.82
C SER A 57 10.36 5.70 13.72
N GLU A 58 10.78 5.73 14.98
CA GLU A 58 10.49 4.70 15.99
C GLU A 58 9.01 4.30 16.03
N PRO A 59 8.69 2.99 16.18
CA PRO A 59 7.32 2.47 16.20
C PRO A 59 6.56 2.83 17.49
N ALA A 60 7.22 3.42 18.48
CA ALA A 60 6.59 3.92 19.69
C ALA A 60 7.29 5.19 20.19
N VAL A 61 6.52 6.10 20.77
CA VAL A 61 6.99 7.38 21.30
C VAL A 61 6.71 7.44 22.80
N ALA A 62 7.65 7.95 23.59
CA ALA A 62 7.43 8.19 25.01
C ALA A 62 6.43 9.34 25.20
N VAL A 63 5.36 9.08 25.94
CA VAL A 63 4.34 10.06 26.32
C VAL A 63 4.49 10.37 27.80
N SER A 64 4.65 11.66 28.10
CA SER A 64 4.82 12.14 29.48
C SER A 64 3.67 11.65 30.36
N GLY A 65 3.99 10.92 31.43
CA GLY A 65 3.03 10.40 32.39
C GLY A 65 2.18 9.20 31.93
N ALA A 66 2.35 8.70 30.70
CA ALA A 66 1.50 7.62 30.14
C ALA A 66 2.29 6.43 29.52
N GLY A 67 3.62 6.39 29.67
CA GLY A 67 4.46 5.31 29.13
C GLY A 67 4.79 5.51 27.65
N LYS A 68 4.99 4.42 26.89
CA LYS A 68 5.20 4.47 25.44
C LYS A 68 3.87 4.29 24.71
N GLN A 69 3.54 5.20 23.79
CA GLN A 69 2.41 5.05 22.87
C GLN A 69 2.93 4.49 21.53
N ARG A 70 2.32 3.40 21.06
CA ARG A 70 2.64 2.84 19.73
C ARG A 70 2.09 3.73 18.63
N LYS A 71 2.86 3.79 17.55
CA LYS A 71 2.45 4.34 16.27
C LYS A 71 1.58 3.35 15.50
N ARG A 72 0.78 3.90 14.59
CA ARG A 72 -0.19 3.13 13.80
C ARG A 72 0.28 2.97 12.37
N ALA A 73 0.04 1.79 11.80
CA ALA A 73 0.35 1.51 10.41
C ALA A 73 -0.86 0.92 9.67
N LEU A 74 -1.09 1.31 8.41
CA LEU A 74 -2.20 0.81 7.59
C LEU A 74 -1.69 0.22 6.27
N VAL A 75 -2.26 -0.93 5.90
CA VAL A 75 -2.14 -1.54 4.57
C VAL A 75 -3.53 -1.60 3.92
N PRO A 76 -3.83 -0.73 2.95
CA PRO A 76 -5.05 -0.81 2.15
C PRO A 76 -4.99 -1.95 1.13
N GLY A 77 -6.11 -2.61 0.87
CA GLY A 77 -6.17 -3.79 0.00
C GLY A 77 -5.26 -4.91 0.53
N CYS A 78 -5.31 -5.16 1.84
CA CYS A 78 -4.32 -6.01 2.50
C CYS A 78 -4.36 -7.48 2.09
N GLY A 79 -5.43 -7.93 1.41
CA GLY A 79 -5.61 -9.32 1.03
C GLY A 79 -5.53 -10.26 2.23
N LYS A 80 -4.59 -11.21 2.20
CA LYS A 80 -4.32 -12.12 3.34
C LYS A 80 -3.35 -11.55 4.40
N GLY A 81 -2.96 -10.30 4.29
CA GLY A 81 -2.44 -9.54 5.42
C GLY A 81 -1.00 -9.82 5.85
N TYR A 82 -0.19 -10.49 5.03
CA TYR A 82 1.21 -10.81 5.36
C TYR A 82 2.01 -9.57 5.78
N ASP A 83 1.83 -8.43 5.11
CA ASP A 83 2.52 -7.16 5.43
C ASP A 83 1.99 -6.47 6.69
N VAL A 84 0.72 -6.69 7.03
CA VAL A 84 0.13 -6.19 8.29
C VAL A 84 0.78 -6.91 9.47
N LEU A 85 0.98 -8.23 9.36
CA LEU A 85 1.72 -9.01 10.37
C LEU A 85 3.18 -8.56 10.50
N LEU A 86 3.81 -8.18 9.38
CA LEU A 86 5.18 -7.65 9.39
C LEU A 86 5.25 -6.31 10.13
N LEU A 87 4.33 -5.37 9.84
CA LEU A 87 4.24 -4.10 10.56
C LEU A 87 4.05 -4.30 12.07
N ALA A 88 3.19 -5.24 12.47
CA ALA A 88 3.00 -5.60 13.87
C ALA A 88 4.29 -6.16 14.51
N ALA A 89 5.04 -6.98 13.78
CA ALA A 89 6.34 -7.50 14.23
C ALA A 89 7.40 -6.40 14.43
N PHE A 90 7.32 -5.33 13.64
CA PHE A 90 8.11 -4.10 13.82
C PHE A 90 7.60 -3.20 14.96
N GLY A 91 6.50 -3.56 15.62
CA GLY A 91 6.01 -2.92 16.84
C GLY A 91 4.91 -1.89 16.64
N TYR A 92 4.44 -1.66 15.41
CA TYR A 92 3.29 -0.78 15.12
C TYR A 92 1.97 -1.46 15.47
N ASP A 93 0.98 -0.70 15.93
CA ASP A 93 -0.40 -1.17 15.86
C ASP A 93 -0.82 -1.15 14.38
N ALA A 94 -0.97 -2.34 13.81
CA ALA A 94 -1.09 -2.56 12.38
C ALA A 94 -2.53 -2.86 11.97
N TYR A 95 -2.98 -2.20 10.92
CA TYR A 95 -4.34 -2.25 10.42
C TYR A 95 -4.32 -2.75 8.97
N GLY A 96 -5.12 -3.78 8.70
CA GLY A 96 -5.38 -4.26 7.35
C GLY A 96 -6.78 -3.87 6.92
N LEU A 97 -6.91 -3.09 5.85
CA LEU A 97 -8.19 -2.71 5.26
C LEU A 97 -8.42 -3.47 3.96
N GLU A 98 -9.58 -4.09 3.83
CA GLU A 98 -9.93 -4.91 2.67
C GLU A 98 -11.44 -4.91 2.46
N THR A 99 -11.86 -4.98 1.20
CA THR A 99 -13.28 -5.02 0.82
C THR A 99 -13.83 -6.44 0.79
N SER A 100 -13.01 -7.43 0.45
CA SER A 100 -13.41 -8.85 0.44
C SER A 100 -13.41 -9.46 1.84
N GLU A 101 -14.58 -9.93 2.29
CA GLU A 101 -14.69 -10.69 3.54
C GLU A 101 -13.93 -12.02 3.48
N LEU A 102 -13.88 -12.66 2.30
CA LEU A 102 -13.11 -13.88 2.09
C LEU A 102 -11.61 -13.66 2.23
N ALA A 103 -11.10 -12.54 1.72
CA ALA A 103 -9.71 -12.14 1.91
C ALA A 103 -9.38 -11.93 3.39
N LEU A 104 -10.24 -11.21 4.13
CA LEU A 104 -10.06 -10.98 5.57
C LEU A 104 -10.17 -12.27 6.40
N LYS A 105 -11.03 -13.21 6.01
CA LYS A 105 -11.02 -14.55 6.60
C LYS A 105 -9.68 -15.22 6.38
N GLY A 106 -9.15 -15.17 5.15
CA GLY A 106 -7.81 -15.65 4.82
C GLY A 106 -6.70 -14.95 5.60
N ALA A 107 -6.86 -13.65 5.90
CA ALA A 107 -5.90 -12.88 6.70
C ALA A 107 -5.86 -13.36 8.15
N LYS A 108 -7.02 -13.60 8.77
CA LYS A 108 -7.11 -14.18 10.11
C LYS A 108 -6.52 -15.58 10.18
N GLU A 109 -6.83 -16.43 9.20
CA GLU A 109 -6.21 -17.76 9.10
C GLU A 109 -4.69 -17.70 8.93
N THR A 110 -4.20 -16.69 8.19
CA THR A 110 -2.76 -16.45 8.01
C THR A 110 -2.12 -15.99 9.31
N GLU A 111 -2.76 -15.09 10.05
CA GLU A 111 -2.31 -14.66 11.38
C GLU A 111 -2.21 -15.85 12.35
N GLU A 112 -3.24 -16.69 12.40
CA GLU A 112 -3.27 -17.87 13.27
C GLU A 112 -2.17 -18.89 12.92
N LYS A 113 -1.96 -19.16 11.63
CA LYS A 113 -1.00 -20.17 11.15
C LYS A 113 0.44 -19.70 11.16
N HIS A 114 0.67 -18.45 10.77
CA HIS A 114 1.99 -17.93 10.46
C HIS A 114 2.44 -16.82 11.40
N GLY A 115 1.57 -16.26 12.24
CA GLY A 115 1.92 -15.13 13.11
C GLY A 115 3.08 -15.40 14.08
N GLY A 116 3.40 -16.66 14.35
CA GLY A 116 4.55 -17.10 15.15
C GLY A 116 5.81 -17.44 14.35
N ASP A 117 5.78 -17.39 13.02
CA ASP A 117 6.92 -17.72 12.17
C ASP A 117 8.07 -16.72 12.38
N GLU A 118 9.30 -17.16 12.14
CA GLU A 118 10.53 -16.35 12.35
C GLU A 118 10.52 -15.02 11.58
N VAL A 119 9.87 -14.97 10.42
CA VAL A 119 9.73 -13.73 9.64
C VAL A 119 8.92 -12.65 10.37
N TYR A 120 8.10 -13.04 11.35
CA TYR A 120 7.25 -12.18 12.18
C TYR A 120 7.73 -12.05 13.63
N ARG A 121 8.98 -12.43 13.92
CA ARG A 121 9.56 -12.20 15.25
C ARG A 121 9.58 -10.71 15.59
N VAL A 122 9.48 -10.43 16.89
CA VAL A 122 9.61 -9.07 17.43
C VAL A 122 10.96 -8.48 17.03
N ARG A 123 10.94 -7.26 16.47
CA ARG A 123 12.17 -6.55 16.04
C ARG A 123 12.84 -5.77 17.16
N ASP A 124 12.06 -5.28 18.12
CA ASP A 124 12.53 -4.58 19.32
C ASP A 124 11.74 -5.07 20.54
N GLU A 125 12.39 -5.85 21.41
CA GLU A 125 11.77 -6.41 22.63
C GLU A 125 11.36 -5.32 23.64
N SER A 126 11.98 -4.14 23.61
CA SER A 126 11.62 -3.01 24.48
C SER A 126 10.31 -2.33 24.07
N VAL A 127 9.83 -2.65 22.88
CA VAL A 127 8.56 -2.21 22.32
C VAL A 127 7.59 -3.40 22.28
N GLY A 128 8.02 -4.59 21.85
CA GLY A 128 7.19 -5.79 21.71
C GLY A 128 6.36 -5.76 20.42
N LYS A 129 5.63 -6.85 20.15
CA LYS A 129 4.73 -6.97 18.99
C LYS A 129 3.52 -6.03 19.14
N GLY A 130 3.19 -5.29 18.09
CA GLY A 130 1.99 -4.45 18.06
C GLY A 130 0.72 -5.25 17.80
N LYS A 131 -0.45 -4.61 17.99
CA LYS A 131 -1.76 -5.23 17.76
C LYS A 131 -2.08 -5.27 16.27
N VAL A 132 -2.65 -6.38 15.79
CA VAL A 132 -3.22 -6.49 14.45
C VAL A 132 -4.72 -6.23 14.51
N THR A 133 -5.23 -5.43 13.57
CA THR A 133 -6.67 -5.15 13.42
C THR A 133 -7.10 -5.30 11.96
N TRP A 134 -8.06 -6.18 11.71
CA TRP A 134 -8.63 -6.44 10.39
C TRP A 134 -9.93 -5.66 10.20
N ILE A 135 -10.03 -4.89 9.12
CA ILE A 135 -11.15 -3.99 8.85
C ILE A 135 -11.76 -4.33 7.49
N ALA A 136 -13.06 -4.63 7.49
CA ALA A 136 -13.85 -4.68 6.26
C ALA A 136 -14.28 -3.26 5.89
N GLY A 137 -13.88 -2.79 4.71
CA GLY A 137 -14.25 -1.44 4.27
C GLY A 137 -13.62 -1.02 2.94
N ASP A 138 -14.22 -0.01 2.34
CA ASP A 138 -13.74 0.63 1.12
C ASP A 138 -12.77 1.78 1.48
N PHE A 139 -11.53 1.70 1.00
CA PHE A 139 -10.49 2.70 1.21
C PHE A 139 -10.93 4.14 0.87
N PHE A 140 -11.82 4.30 -0.09
CA PHE A 140 -12.33 5.60 -0.54
C PHE A 140 -13.48 6.14 0.32
N LYS A 141 -13.97 5.38 1.30
CA LYS A 141 -15.01 5.79 2.26
C LYS A 141 -14.39 6.14 3.61
N ASP A 142 -15.16 6.84 4.45
CA ASP A 142 -14.74 7.29 5.79
C ASP A 142 -15.36 6.47 6.93
N ASP A 143 -16.36 5.66 6.64
CA ASP A 143 -17.12 4.88 7.64
C ASP A 143 -16.23 3.92 8.43
N TRP A 144 -15.35 3.19 7.74
CA TRP A 144 -14.40 2.29 8.39
C TRP A 144 -13.42 3.04 9.31
N ALA A 145 -12.96 4.23 8.91
CA ALA A 145 -12.03 5.03 9.71
C ALA A 145 -12.73 5.58 10.97
N LYS A 146 -13.98 6.03 10.83
CA LYS A 146 -14.83 6.47 11.96
C LYS A 146 -15.13 5.33 12.95
N SER A 147 -15.10 4.08 12.50
CA SER A 147 -15.35 2.91 13.36
C SER A 147 -14.20 2.57 14.32
N LEU A 148 -13.00 3.15 14.13
CA LEU A 148 -11.82 2.85 14.95
C LEU A 148 -11.87 3.42 16.38
N GLY A 149 -12.91 4.23 16.68
CA GLY A 149 -13.27 4.61 18.04
C GLY A 149 -12.43 5.72 18.66
N GLU A 150 -12.61 5.92 19.98
CA GLU A 150 -11.94 6.97 20.74
C GLU A 150 -10.41 6.76 20.76
N GLY A 151 -9.66 7.83 20.47
CA GLY A 151 -8.20 7.81 20.44
C GLY A 151 -7.59 7.67 19.03
N PHE A 152 -8.37 7.32 18.00
CA PHE A 152 -7.94 7.45 16.61
C PHE A 152 -8.11 8.91 16.15
N ASP A 153 -7.03 9.55 15.75
CA ASP A 153 -7.00 10.97 15.34
C ASP A 153 -7.32 11.16 13.84
N GLY A 154 -7.70 10.09 13.15
CA GLY A 154 -7.96 10.10 11.71
C GLY A 154 -6.74 9.75 10.86
N THR A 155 -5.56 9.52 11.46
CA THR A 155 -4.31 9.37 10.72
C THR A 155 -3.45 8.17 11.15
N PHE A 156 -2.53 7.79 10.27
CA PHE A 156 -1.56 6.72 10.47
C PHE A 156 -0.13 7.26 10.30
N ASP A 157 0.77 6.75 11.13
CA ASP A 157 2.19 7.11 11.06
C ASP A 157 2.91 6.42 9.90
N VAL A 158 2.47 5.22 9.52
CA VAL A 158 2.98 4.49 8.36
C VAL A 158 1.83 4.04 7.48
N LEU A 159 1.88 4.38 6.20
CA LEU A 159 0.99 3.84 5.18
C LEU A 159 1.83 3.00 4.22
N PHE A 160 1.36 1.81 3.85
CA PHE A 160 2.04 0.97 2.88
C PHE A 160 1.12 0.67 1.69
N ASP A 161 1.57 1.04 0.49
CA ASP A 161 0.93 0.67 -0.79
C ASP A 161 1.81 -0.36 -1.51
N TYR A 162 1.29 -1.56 -1.66
CA TYR A 162 1.85 -2.57 -2.54
C TYR A 162 0.74 -3.41 -3.15
N THR A 163 0.77 -3.57 -4.48
CA THR A 163 -0.29 -4.21 -5.27
C THR A 163 -1.68 -3.61 -5.13
N PHE A 164 -1.86 -2.51 -4.38
CA PHE A 164 -3.13 -1.81 -4.23
C PHE A 164 -3.36 -0.79 -5.35
N LEU A 165 -2.48 0.22 -5.53
CA LEU A 165 -2.63 1.17 -6.64
C LEU A 165 -2.71 0.46 -8.00
N SER A 166 -1.93 -0.61 -8.19
CA SER A 166 -1.91 -1.34 -9.46
C SER A 166 -3.22 -2.09 -9.72
N ALA A 167 -3.99 -2.38 -8.68
CA ALA A 167 -5.29 -3.02 -8.79
C ALA A 167 -6.41 -2.04 -9.20
N LEU A 168 -6.18 -0.72 -9.07
CA LEU A 168 -7.16 0.32 -9.31
C LEU A 168 -7.13 0.82 -10.77
N PRO A 169 -8.29 1.08 -11.40
CA PRO A 169 -8.33 1.76 -12.70
C PRO A 169 -7.72 3.17 -12.62
N PRO A 170 -7.19 3.71 -13.73
CA PRO A 170 -6.55 5.03 -13.74
C PRO A 170 -7.44 6.18 -13.21
N THR A 171 -8.75 6.06 -13.37
CA THR A 171 -9.77 7.00 -12.86
C THR A 171 -9.74 7.15 -11.34
N LEU A 172 -9.33 6.11 -10.60
CA LEU A 172 -9.23 6.12 -9.15
C LEU A 172 -7.88 6.63 -8.61
N ARG A 173 -6.91 7.03 -9.47
CA ARG A 173 -5.59 7.52 -9.01
C ARG A 173 -5.65 8.88 -8.30
N ALA A 174 -6.55 9.76 -8.75
CA ALA A 174 -6.80 11.04 -8.09
C ALA A 174 -7.39 10.85 -6.67
N PRO A 175 -8.51 10.13 -6.47
CA PRO A 175 -9.00 9.86 -5.12
C PRO A 175 -8.03 9.01 -4.29
N TRP A 176 -7.25 8.11 -4.89
CA TRP A 176 -6.20 7.35 -4.19
C TRP A 176 -5.16 8.27 -3.55
N SER A 177 -4.56 9.18 -4.32
CA SER A 177 -3.55 10.11 -3.79
C SER A 177 -4.13 11.04 -2.74
N ARG A 178 -5.38 11.48 -2.90
CA ARG A 178 -6.11 12.25 -1.89
C ARG A 178 -6.24 11.49 -0.58
N ARG A 179 -6.67 10.23 -0.62
CA ARG A 179 -6.86 9.41 0.58
C ARG A 179 -5.55 9.17 1.31
N TYR A 180 -4.47 8.88 0.60
CA TYR A 180 -3.15 8.75 1.22
C TYR A 180 -2.69 10.05 1.89
N SER A 181 -2.84 11.21 1.25
CA SER A 181 -2.51 12.50 1.87
C SER A 181 -3.35 12.76 3.14
N GLN A 182 -4.66 12.49 3.09
CA GLN A 182 -5.58 12.68 4.23
C GLN A 182 -5.34 11.75 5.41
N LEU A 183 -5.01 10.48 5.14
CA LEU A 183 -4.82 9.45 6.17
C LEU A 183 -3.39 9.47 6.74
N LEU A 184 -2.45 10.18 6.12
CA LEU A 184 -1.08 10.24 6.60
C LEU A 184 -0.95 11.26 7.71
N ALA A 185 -0.41 10.85 8.86
CA ALA A 185 -0.12 11.75 9.97
C ALA A 185 0.87 12.83 9.53
N PRO A 186 0.89 14.04 10.12
CA PRO A 186 1.78 15.12 9.71
C PRO A 186 3.27 14.74 9.66
N THR A 187 3.71 13.84 10.55
CA THR A 187 5.10 13.31 10.56
C THR A 187 5.20 11.89 10.02
N GLY A 188 4.12 11.36 9.46
CA GLY A 188 4.02 10.01 8.95
C GLY A 188 4.83 9.78 7.67
N ARG A 189 4.92 8.50 7.27
CA ARG A 189 5.58 8.05 6.05
C ARG A 189 4.66 7.16 5.23
N LEU A 190 4.46 7.50 3.97
CA LEU A 190 3.89 6.60 2.97
C LEU A 190 5.04 5.86 2.29
N ILE A 191 5.01 4.53 2.34
CA ILE A 191 5.93 3.65 1.63
C ILE A 191 5.15 3.06 0.45
N CYS A 192 5.61 3.28 -0.77
CA CYS A 192 5.08 2.66 -1.98
C CYS A 192 6.11 1.67 -2.53
N LEU A 193 5.72 0.40 -2.65
CA LEU A 193 6.47 -0.54 -3.48
C LEU A 193 5.93 -0.43 -4.90
N GLU A 194 6.68 0.29 -5.74
CA GLU A 194 6.31 0.65 -7.10
C GLU A 194 6.38 -0.60 -7.99
N PHE A 195 5.21 -1.14 -8.34
CA PHE A 195 5.05 -2.35 -9.14
C PHE A 195 3.72 -2.31 -9.92
N PRO A 196 3.67 -2.84 -11.16
CA PRO A 196 4.77 -3.25 -12.01
C PRO A 196 5.34 -2.05 -12.82
N THR A 197 6.65 -1.84 -12.75
CA THR A 197 7.35 -0.75 -13.46
C THR A 197 7.78 -1.12 -14.89
N TYR A 198 7.94 -2.41 -15.18
CA TYR A 198 8.38 -2.94 -16.47
C TYR A 198 7.25 -3.07 -17.51
N LYS A 199 5.99 -2.98 -17.06
CA LYS A 199 4.82 -3.24 -17.89
C LYS A 199 4.55 -2.04 -18.82
N PRO A 200 4.32 -2.25 -20.14
CA PRO A 200 3.93 -1.17 -21.04
C PRO A 200 2.63 -0.51 -20.57
N ILE A 201 2.57 0.83 -20.63
CA ILE A 201 1.48 1.59 -20.00
C ILE A 201 0.10 1.32 -20.63
N ASN A 202 0.07 1.04 -21.94
CA ASN A 202 -1.15 0.74 -22.70
C ASN A 202 -1.66 -0.71 -22.58
N SER A 203 -1.00 -1.57 -21.80
CA SER A 203 -1.37 -3.00 -21.71
C SER A 203 -2.52 -3.30 -20.72
N GLY A 204 -3.30 -2.29 -20.32
CA GLY A 204 -4.50 -2.44 -19.47
C GLY A 204 -4.21 -2.83 -18.02
N GLY A 205 -5.20 -3.39 -17.32
CA GLY A 205 -5.05 -3.91 -15.96
C GLY A 205 -6.34 -4.59 -15.48
N PRO A 206 -6.38 -5.04 -14.21
CA PRO A 206 -5.27 -5.08 -13.25
C PRO A 206 -4.28 -6.26 -13.48
N PRO A 207 -3.01 -6.16 -13.05
CA PRO A 207 -2.39 -4.93 -12.54
C PRO A 207 -2.11 -3.93 -13.68
N TRP A 208 -2.44 -2.67 -13.43
CA TRP A 208 -2.09 -1.53 -14.29
C TRP A 208 -0.59 -1.22 -14.17
N ALA A 209 0.04 -0.72 -15.23
CA ALA A 209 1.44 -0.30 -15.17
C ALA A 209 1.61 0.92 -14.24
N LEU A 210 2.64 0.87 -13.40
CA LEU A 210 2.96 1.94 -12.45
C LEU A 210 4.45 2.29 -12.49
N PRO A 211 4.91 2.94 -13.58
CA PRO A 211 6.25 3.55 -13.56
C PRO A 211 6.32 4.64 -12.48
N PRO A 212 7.53 4.96 -11.97
CA PRO A 212 7.71 5.98 -10.92
C PRO A 212 7.06 7.35 -11.24
N THR A 213 6.93 7.68 -12.53
CA THR A 213 6.28 8.91 -13.01
C THR A 213 4.81 9.02 -12.59
N VAL A 214 4.09 7.90 -12.42
CA VAL A 214 2.70 7.91 -11.94
C VAL A 214 2.63 8.42 -10.50
N TYR A 215 3.52 7.95 -9.63
CA TYR A 215 3.59 8.40 -8.23
C TYR A 215 4.00 9.88 -8.14
N MET A 216 5.02 10.30 -8.91
CA MET A 216 5.47 11.70 -8.98
C MET A 216 4.42 12.67 -9.55
N ALA A 217 3.48 12.16 -10.34
CA ALA A 217 2.38 12.96 -10.85
C ALA A 217 1.27 13.16 -9.79
N HIS A 218 0.83 12.07 -9.15
CA HIS A 218 -0.36 12.06 -8.29
C HIS A 218 -0.08 12.45 -6.84
N LEU A 219 0.98 11.94 -6.22
CA LEU A 219 1.22 12.16 -4.79
C LEU A 219 1.54 13.62 -4.43
N PRO A 220 2.26 14.40 -5.25
CA PRO A 220 2.40 15.84 -5.03
C PRO A 220 1.14 16.66 -5.36
N ARG A 221 0.09 16.03 -5.92
CA ARG A 221 -1.14 16.69 -6.39
C ARG A 221 -2.39 15.93 -5.92
N PRO A 222 -2.54 15.69 -4.61
CA PRO A 222 -3.55 14.81 -4.06
C PRO A 222 -4.95 15.21 -4.53
N GLY A 223 -5.68 14.26 -5.11
CA GLY A 223 -7.06 14.50 -5.56
C GLY A 223 -7.22 15.25 -6.88
N LYS A 224 -6.14 15.70 -7.51
CA LYS A 224 -6.22 16.38 -8.81
C LYS A 224 -6.42 15.36 -9.92
N THR A 225 -7.47 15.52 -10.71
CA THR A 225 -7.63 14.78 -11.96
C THR A 225 -6.56 15.22 -12.95
N LEU A 226 -5.74 14.28 -13.41
CA LEU A 226 -4.66 14.52 -14.36
C LEU A 226 -5.05 14.04 -15.76
N GLU A 227 -4.45 14.67 -16.78
CA GLU A 227 -4.68 14.29 -18.17
C GLU A 227 -3.78 13.12 -18.57
N TYR A 228 -4.37 12.18 -19.33
CA TYR A 228 -3.69 11.05 -19.94
C TYR A 228 -3.79 11.13 -21.46
N ASP A 229 -2.74 10.72 -22.16
CA ASP A 229 -2.73 10.56 -23.60
C ASP A 229 -3.51 9.30 -24.05
N ASP A 230 -3.60 9.11 -25.36
CA ASP A 230 -4.28 7.99 -26.00
C ASP A 230 -3.60 6.62 -25.73
N GLN A 231 -2.35 6.63 -25.28
CA GLN A 231 -1.62 5.42 -24.85
C GLN A 231 -1.77 5.16 -23.34
N GLY A 232 -2.46 6.03 -22.60
CA GLY A 232 -2.61 5.94 -21.15
C GLY A 232 -1.41 6.47 -20.36
N GLY A 233 -0.49 7.18 -21.02
CA GLY A 233 0.61 7.93 -20.43
C GLY A 233 0.15 9.25 -19.83
N ILE A 234 0.85 9.75 -18.82
CA ILE A 234 0.55 11.05 -18.20
C ILE A 234 1.06 12.17 -19.11
N VAL A 235 0.24 13.19 -19.36
CA VAL A 235 0.64 14.36 -20.13
C VAL A 235 1.43 15.32 -19.22
N GLU A 236 2.75 15.12 -19.12
CA GLU A 236 3.63 15.84 -18.17
C GLU A 236 3.53 17.37 -18.28
N ALA A 237 3.42 17.89 -19.50
CA ALA A 237 3.30 19.34 -19.76
C ALA A 237 2.05 19.98 -19.14
N LYS A 238 1.06 19.20 -18.69
CA LYS A 238 -0.22 19.67 -18.13
C LYS A 238 -0.40 19.34 -16.64
N LEU A 239 0.63 18.82 -15.97
CA LEU A 239 0.56 18.47 -14.55
C LEU A 239 0.22 19.68 -13.65
N GLY A 240 0.79 20.84 -13.99
CA GLY A 240 0.83 22.02 -13.12
C GLY A 240 1.65 21.79 -11.85
N GLU A 241 1.69 22.81 -11.00
CA GLU A 241 2.48 22.79 -9.76
C GLU A 241 1.94 21.79 -8.73
N PRO A 242 2.81 21.23 -7.88
CA PRO A 242 2.42 20.54 -6.66
C PRO A 242 1.50 21.39 -5.77
N LEU A 243 0.63 20.72 -5.01
CA LEU A 243 -0.24 21.37 -4.03
C LEU A 243 0.47 21.52 -2.68
N SER A 244 0.00 22.44 -1.83
CA SER A 244 0.59 22.66 -0.49
C SER A 244 0.43 21.47 0.46
N ASP A 245 -0.59 20.64 0.23
CA ASP A 245 -0.85 19.37 0.93
C ASP A 245 -0.34 18.15 0.12
N GLY A 246 0.45 18.40 -0.93
CA GLY A 246 1.06 17.39 -1.76
C GLY A 246 2.21 16.68 -1.07
N LEU A 247 2.23 15.34 -1.14
CA LEU A 247 3.31 14.56 -0.56
C LEU A 247 4.60 14.73 -1.36
N VAL A 248 5.72 14.82 -0.64
CA VAL A 248 7.07 14.94 -1.20
C VAL A 248 7.78 13.61 -1.08
N ARG A 249 8.44 13.17 -2.15
CA ARG A 249 9.29 11.96 -2.12
C ARG A 249 10.60 12.26 -1.42
N ILE A 250 10.82 11.64 -0.27
CA ILE A 250 12.04 11.81 0.55
C ILE A 250 13.08 10.72 0.32
N ALA A 251 12.69 9.59 -0.28
CA ALA A 251 13.61 8.55 -0.74
C ALA A 251 13.05 7.80 -1.95
N HIS A 252 13.95 7.37 -2.83
CA HIS A 252 13.64 6.47 -3.94
C HIS A 252 14.84 5.55 -4.18
N PHE A 253 14.64 4.24 -4.03
CA PHE A 253 15.73 3.27 -4.13
C PHE A 253 15.23 1.91 -4.60
N GLN A 254 16.12 1.12 -5.21
CA GLN A 254 15.83 -0.30 -5.45
C GLN A 254 16.10 -1.09 -4.17
N PRO A 255 15.18 -1.96 -3.72
CA PRO A 255 15.42 -2.80 -2.56
C PRO A 255 16.51 -3.85 -2.86
N GLN A 256 17.11 -4.42 -1.82
CA GLN A 256 18.09 -5.50 -1.96
C GLN A 256 17.47 -6.80 -2.49
N LYS A 257 16.19 -7.02 -2.16
CA LYS A 257 15.42 -8.18 -2.59
C LYS A 257 13.94 -7.84 -2.70
N THR A 258 13.25 -8.43 -3.67
CA THR A 258 11.78 -8.37 -3.80
C THR A 258 11.18 -9.77 -4.09
N HIS A 259 9.88 -9.84 -4.34
CA HIS A 259 9.21 -11.05 -4.81
C HIS A 259 9.62 -11.42 -6.24
N ALA A 260 9.39 -12.67 -6.65
CA ALA A 260 9.87 -13.17 -7.94
C ALA A 260 9.33 -12.43 -9.17
N ASP A 261 8.25 -11.66 -9.04
CA ASP A 261 7.67 -10.84 -10.11
C ASP A 261 8.18 -9.40 -10.15
N GLY A 262 9.00 -8.99 -9.19
CA GLY A 262 9.76 -7.73 -9.24
C GLY A 262 11.15 -7.87 -9.87
N TYR A 263 11.41 -8.98 -10.55
CA TYR A 263 12.61 -9.20 -11.38
C TYR A 263 12.20 -9.42 -12.84
N ASP A 264 13.01 -8.91 -13.77
CA ASP A 264 12.86 -9.19 -15.20
C ASP A 264 13.40 -10.58 -15.59
N ALA A 265 13.35 -10.92 -16.88
CA ALA A 265 13.79 -12.22 -17.39
C ALA A 265 15.31 -12.43 -17.26
N ASP A 266 16.09 -11.34 -17.17
CA ASP A 266 17.54 -11.37 -17.01
C ASP A 266 17.94 -11.36 -15.52
N GLY A 267 16.97 -11.32 -14.60
CA GLY A 267 17.18 -11.31 -13.15
C GLY A 267 17.47 -9.92 -12.57
N ASN A 268 17.26 -8.85 -13.33
CA ASN A 268 17.42 -7.49 -12.81
C ASN A 268 16.19 -7.08 -12.01
N MET A 269 16.42 -6.42 -10.87
CA MET A 269 15.36 -5.81 -10.06
C MET A 269 14.63 -4.73 -10.85
N THR A 270 13.31 -4.81 -10.92
CA THR A 270 12.45 -3.79 -11.53
C THR A 270 11.69 -2.97 -10.50
N ASP A 271 11.46 -3.53 -9.31
CA ASP A 271 10.73 -2.85 -8.25
C ASP A 271 11.54 -1.68 -7.68
N TRP A 272 10.83 -0.64 -7.29
CA TRP A 272 11.38 0.52 -6.58
C TRP A 272 10.60 0.76 -5.30
N VAL A 273 11.28 1.29 -4.29
CA VAL A 273 10.65 1.78 -3.07
C VAL A 273 10.66 3.30 -3.11
N GLY A 274 9.48 3.91 -3.12
CA GLY A 274 9.29 5.34 -2.90
C GLY A 274 8.83 5.60 -1.47
N VAL A 275 9.53 6.46 -0.73
CA VAL A 275 9.09 6.92 0.60
C VAL A 275 8.69 8.38 0.51
N TRP A 276 7.51 8.70 1.03
CA TRP A 276 6.85 9.98 0.89
C TRP A 276 6.43 10.53 2.26
N SER A 277 6.42 11.85 2.39
CA SER A 277 5.94 12.54 3.59
C SER A 277 5.16 13.80 3.22
N HIS A 278 4.40 14.34 4.18
CA HIS A 278 3.95 15.72 4.08
C HIS A 278 5.17 16.66 3.97
N PRO A 279 5.03 17.82 3.30
CA PRO A 279 6.08 18.84 3.26
C PRO A 279 6.45 19.29 4.67
N ILE A 280 7.74 19.52 4.91
CA ILE A 280 8.17 20.18 6.15
C ILE A 280 7.79 21.65 6.03
N ILE A 281 6.83 22.09 6.84
CA ILE A 281 6.55 23.51 7.01
C ILE A 281 7.60 24.02 8.00
N GLU A 282 8.66 24.67 7.51
CA GLU A 282 9.54 25.44 8.38
C GLU A 282 8.73 26.59 8.96
N SER A 283 8.52 26.55 10.29
CA SER A 283 7.89 27.61 11.07
C SER A 283 8.88 28.72 11.40
#